data_AF-A0A1V3C4J8-F1
#
_entry.id   AF-A0A1V3C4J8-F1
#
_cell.length_a   1.000
_cell.length_b   1.000
_cell.length_c   1.000
_cell.angle_alpha   90.00
_cell.angle_beta   90.00
_cell.angle_gamma   90.00
#
_symmetry.space_group_name_H-M   'P 1'
#
loop_
_entity.id
_entity.type
_entity.pdbx_description
1 polymer ?
#
loop_
_entity_poly.entity_id
_entity_poly.type
_entity_poly.pdbx_seq_one_letter_code
_entity_poly.pdbx_strand_id
1 'polypeptide(L)'
;MPSEEHEIPLQLIRNAPEVVVPLLRDAAGFELPEHTEASMTSSECTDGKPRVYTSDGAVVLRNGTEKVPAVVVEHQHVREKERT
;
A
#
# COMPACT_ATOMS: atom_id res chain seq x y z
N MET A 1 -8.06 -5.35 -12.72
CA MET A 1 -8.36 -5.04 -14.14
C MET A 1 -8.59 -3.55 -14.26
N PRO A 2 -8.08 -2.88 -15.32
CA PRO A 2 -8.27 -1.45 -15.48
C PRO A 2 -9.76 -1.14 -15.55
N SER A 3 -10.24 -0.45 -14.53
CA SER A 3 -11.62 -0.02 -14.35
C SER A 3 -11.61 1.20 -13.44
N GLU A 4 -12.62 2.06 -13.57
CA GLU A 4 -12.72 3.24 -12.70
C GLU A 4 -12.80 2.85 -11.22
N GLU A 5 -13.54 1.79 -10.91
CA GLU A 5 -13.64 1.24 -9.55
C GLU A 5 -12.29 0.80 -8.97
N HIS A 6 -11.40 0.28 -9.82
CA HIS A 6 -10.04 -0.12 -9.43
C HIS A 6 -9.10 1.09 -9.28
N GLU A 7 -9.15 2.04 -10.21
CA GLU A 7 -8.21 3.16 -10.25
C GLU A 7 -8.53 4.27 -9.25
N ILE A 8 -9.81 4.55 -8.96
CA ILE A 8 -10.21 5.65 -8.06
C ILE A 8 -9.62 5.50 -6.64
N PRO A 9 -9.71 4.34 -5.97
CA PRO A 9 -9.08 4.14 -4.66
C PRO A 9 -7.55 4.30 -4.72
N LEU A 10 -6.93 3.80 -5.79
CA LEU A 10 -5.48 3.95 -5.99
C LEU A 10 -5.08 5.41 -6.19
N GLN A 11 -5.89 6.19 -6.91
CA GLN A 11 -5.67 7.63 -7.09
C GLN A 11 -5.77 8.41 -5.77
N LEU A 12 -6.68 8.03 -4.86
CA LEU A 12 -6.76 8.65 -3.53
C LEU A 12 -5.43 8.50 -2.79
N ILE A 13 -4.87 7.29 -2.77
CA ILE A 13 -3.60 7.01 -2.08
C ILE A 13 -2.43 7.68 -2.82
N ARG A 14 -2.42 7.69 -4.16
CA ARG A 14 -1.38 8.37 -4.96
C ARG A 14 -1.34 9.87 -4.68
N ASN A 15 -2.50 10.50 -4.50
CA ASN A 15 -2.61 11.95 -4.27
C ASN A 15 -2.39 12.35 -2.81
N ALA A 16 -2.68 11.45 -1.87
CA ALA A 16 -2.54 11.67 -0.43
C ALA A 16 -2.05 10.38 0.26
N PRO A 17 -0.75 10.04 0.15
CA PRO A 17 -0.20 8.79 0.70
C PRO A 17 -0.45 8.63 2.20
N GLU A 18 -0.58 9.73 2.95
CA GLU A 18 -0.89 9.76 4.38
C GLU A 18 -2.23 9.10 4.73
N VAL A 19 -3.15 8.95 3.78
CA VAL A 19 -4.45 8.29 4.00
C VAL A 19 -4.30 6.83 4.43
N VAL A 20 -3.17 6.17 4.12
CA VAL A 20 -2.92 4.79 4.57
C VAL A 20 -2.82 4.68 6.10
N VAL A 21 -2.42 5.75 6.78
CA VAL A 21 -2.23 5.78 8.23
C VAL A 21 -3.54 5.59 8.98
N PRO A 22 -4.58 6.43 8.79
CA PRO A 22 -5.87 6.22 9.45
C PRO A 22 -6.56 4.93 8.95
N LEU A 23 -6.36 4.52 7.70
CA LEU A 23 -6.90 3.23 7.24
C LEU A 23 -6.32 2.04 8.02
N LEU A 24 -5.00 2.02 8.24
CA LEU A 24 -4.35 0.96 9.00
C LEU A 24 -4.67 1.05 10.48
N ARG A 25 -4.53 2.23 11.08
CA ARG A 25 -4.70 2.43 12.52
C ARG A 25 -6.17 2.38 12.94
N ASP A 26 -7.02 3.19 12.30
CA ASP A 26 -8.36 3.47 12.80
C ASP A 26 -9.38 2.48 12.21
N ALA A 27 -9.25 2.12 10.92
CA ALA A 27 -10.18 1.18 10.29
C ALA A 27 -9.77 -0.29 10.45
N ALA A 28 -8.46 -0.60 10.40
CA ALA A 28 -7.95 -1.97 10.49
C ALA A 28 -7.34 -2.32 11.86
N GLY A 29 -7.15 -1.36 12.77
CA GLY A 29 -6.68 -1.61 14.14
C GLY A 29 -5.20 -1.97 14.25
N PHE A 30 -4.38 -1.67 13.25
CA PHE A 30 -2.93 -1.89 13.31
C PHE A 30 -2.23 -0.82 14.14
N GLU A 31 -1.37 -1.25 15.05
CA GLU A 31 -0.42 -0.35 15.70
C GLU A 31 0.69 0.02 14.72
N LEU A 32 0.78 1.30 14.38
CA LEU A 32 1.84 1.83 13.53
C LEU A 32 2.96 2.42 14.39
N PRO A 33 4.24 2.16 14.04
CA PRO A 33 5.37 2.85 14.64
C PRO A 33 5.25 4.37 14.46
N GLU A 34 5.97 5.13 15.30
CA GLU A 34 6.10 6.58 15.10
C GLU A 34 6.65 6.88 13.71
N HIS A 35 6.00 7.82 13.03
CA HIS A 35 6.37 8.29 11.70
C HIS A 35 5.96 9.75 11.54
N THR A 36 6.67 10.47 10.69
CA THR A 36 6.49 11.90 10.41
C THR A 36 6.01 12.15 8.99
N GLU A 37 6.17 11.18 8.09
CA GLU A 37 5.86 11.31 6.67
C GLU A 37 5.37 9.98 6.09
N ALA A 38 4.48 10.08 5.10
CA ALA A 38 4.10 9.00 4.20
C ALA A 38 4.38 9.45 2.77
N SER A 39 5.03 8.62 1.95
CA SER A 39 5.27 8.94 0.55
C SER A 39 5.18 7.71 -0.34
N MET A 40 4.83 7.93 -1.61
CA MET A 40 4.81 6.85 -2.60
C MET A 40 6.22 6.28 -2.76
N THR A 41 6.31 4.96 -2.88
CA THR A 41 7.55 4.24 -3.19
C THR A 41 7.34 3.31 -4.38
N SER A 42 8.42 2.67 -4.85
CA SER A 42 8.37 1.67 -5.91
C SER A 42 7.35 0.58 -5.59
N SER A 43 6.42 0.35 -6.51
CA SER A 43 5.51 -0.80 -6.48
C SER A 43 6.18 -2.08 -6.98
N GLU A 44 7.38 -1.98 -7.54
CA GLU A 44 8.21 -3.09 -7.98
C GLU A 44 9.22 -3.47 -6.88
N CYS A 45 9.30 -4.75 -6.55
CA CYS A 45 10.31 -5.31 -5.67
C CYS A 45 11.32 -6.12 -6.50
N THR A 46 12.58 -5.66 -6.49
CA THR A 46 13.70 -6.30 -7.17
C THR A 46 14.56 -7.05 -6.15
N ASP A 47 14.40 -8.38 -6.07
CA ASP A 47 15.09 -9.23 -5.08
C ASP A 47 16.24 -10.07 -5.67
N GLY A 48 16.70 -9.71 -6.88
CA GLY A 48 17.78 -10.40 -7.59
C GLY A 48 17.42 -11.79 -8.11
N LYS A 49 16.22 -12.31 -7.80
CA LYS A 49 15.71 -13.56 -8.34
C LYS A 49 14.94 -13.28 -9.64
N PRO A 50 14.86 -14.26 -10.55
CA PRO A 50 14.09 -14.14 -11.79
C PRO A 50 12.59 -14.28 -11.50
N ARG A 51 12.05 -13.41 -10.65
CA ARG A 51 10.61 -13.34 -10.36
C ARG A 51 10.22 -11.87 -10.21
N VAL A 52 9.17 -11.50 -10.91
CA VAL A 52 8.60 -10.15 -10.87
C VAL A 52 7.62 -10.08 -9.70
N TYR A 53 7.88 -9.21 -8.74
CA TYR A 53 6.96 -8.85 -7.67
C TYR A 53 6.52 -7.41 -7.87
N THR A 54 5.24 -7.23 -8.18
CA THR A 54 4.62 -5.94 -8.48
C THR A 54 3.34 -5.78 -7.68
N SER A 55 2.99 -4.54 -7.39
CA SER A 55 1.75 -4.15 -6.71
C SER A 55 1.05 -3.02 -7.45
N ASP A 56 -0.23 -2.79 -7.15
CA ASP A 56 -0.97 -1.64 -7.68
C ASP A 56 -0.41 -0.29 -7.16
N GLY A 57 0.18 -0.31 -5.96
CA GLY A 57 0.90 0.81 -5.37
C GLY A 57 1.65 0.42 -4.09
N ALA A 58 2.57 1.29 -3.67
CA ALA A 58 3.27 1.14 -2.40
C ALA A 58 3.52 2.49 -1.75
N VAL A 59 3.33 2.55 -0.43
CA VAL A 59 3.61 3.72 0.41
C VAL A 59 4.69 3.35 1.42
N VAL A 60 5.65 4.23 1.65
CA VAL A 60 6.62 4.08 2.73
C VAL A 60 6.34 5.11 3.81
N LEU A 61 6.27 4.68 5.05
CA LEU A 61 6.24 5.57 6.21
C LEU A 61 7.67 5.81 6.68
N ARG A 62 7.95 7.06 7.03
CA ARG A 62 9.29 7.50 7.46
C ARG A 62 9.23 8.25 8.78
N ASN A 63 10.28 8.08 9.58
CA ASN A 63 10.56 8.95 10.71
C ASN A 63 11.87 9.68 10.42
N GLY A 64 11.76 10.89 9.89
CA GLY A 64 12.91 11.59 9.30
C GLY A 64 13.51 10.80 8.13
N THR A 65 14.78 10.40 8.25
CA THR A 65 15.49 9.66 7.18
C THR A 65 15.26 8.15 7.23
N GLU A 66 14.75 7.63 8.35
CA GLU A 66 14.52 6.22 8.57
C GLU A 66 13.22 5.76 7.89
N LYS A 67 13.29 4.63 7.19
CA LYS A 67 12.09 3.95 6.67
C LYS A 67 11.61 3.00 7.76
N VAL A 68 10.33 3.10 8.13
CA VAL A 68 9.78 2.32 9.26
C VAL A 68 8.95 1.14 8.70
N PRO A 69 7.64 1.22 8.46
CA PRO A 69 6.97 0.25 7.60
C PRO A 69 6.78 0.74 6.15
N ALA A 70 6.70 -0.22 5.22
CA ALA A 70 6.13 -0.02 3.90
C ALA A 70 4.77 -0.72 3.81
N VAL A 71 3.83 -0.11 3.12
CA VAL A 71 2.46 -0.56 2.93
C VAL A 71 2.30 -0.90 1.45
N VAL A 72 2.00 -2.17 1.16
CA VAL A 72 1.62 -2.61 -0.17
C VAL A 72 0.12 -2.36 -0.35
N VAL A 73 -0.25 -1.70 -1.43
CA VAL A 73 -1.63 -1.38 -1.78
C VAL A 73 -2.04 -2.25 -2.95
N GLU A 74 -3.07 -3.06 -2.74
CA GLU A 74 -3.66 -3.90 -3.77
C GLU A 74 -5.17 -3.72 -3.75
N HIS A 75 -5.77 -3.51 -4.91
CA HIS A 75 -7.20 -3.56 -5.04
C HIS A 75 -7.65 -5.01 -5.23
N GLN A 76 -8.31 -5.58 -4.22
CA GLN A 76 -8.89 -6.91 -4.30
C GLN A 76 -10.29 -6.85 -4.93
N HIS A 77 -10.54 -7.68 -5.95
CA HIS A 77 -11.91 -7.95 -6.39
C HIS A 77 -12.64 -8.80 -5.34
N VAL A 78 -13.99 -8.85 -5.42
CA VAL A 78 -14.87 -9.61 -4.53
C VAL A 78 -14.21 -10.92 -4.09
N ARG A 79 -14.20 -11.13 -2.77
CA ARG A 79 -13.62 -12.30 -2.09
C ARG A 79 -13.91 -13.58 -2.89
N GLU A 80 -12.87 -14.21 -3.44
CA GLU A 80 -13.00 -15.59 -3.95
C GLU A 80 -13.47 -16.41 -2.74
N LYS A 81 -14.75 -16.83 -2.74
CA LYS A 81 -15.25 -17.77 -1.74
C LYS A 81 -14.30 -18.96 -1.77
N GLU A 82 -13.74 -19.27 -0.60
CA GLU A 82 -12.92 -20.42 -0.26
C GLU A 82 -12.91 -21.48 -1.36
N ARG A 83 -11.78 -21.62 -2.06
CA ARG A 83 -11.49 -22.81 -2.85
C ARG A 83 -11.57 -24.01 -1.90
N THR A 84 -12.69 -24.73 -1.97
CA THR A 84 -12.91 -26.01 -1.29
C THR A 84 -12.17 -27.11 -2.02
#